data_AF-F4B693-F1
#
_entry.id   AF-F4B693-F1
#
_cell.length_a   1.000
_cell.length_b   1.000
_cell.length_c   1.000
_cell.angle_alpha   90.00
_cell.angle_beta   90.00
_cell.angle_gamma   90.00
#
_symmetry.space_group_name_H-M   'P 1'
#
loop_
_entity.id
_entity.type
_entity.pdbx_description
1 polymer ?
#
loop_
_entity_poly.entity_id
_entity_poly.type
_entity_poly.pdbx_seq_one_letter_code
_entity_poly.pdbx_strand_id
1 'polypeptide(L)'
;MLKYTLVVLALLVVMPFTQILSLALPSSPPLTTNTIINEIPYYSHLKYLISIYNETTENATTKMKFIANYTANYNVISQHNGIIEVNYNISKIFTKYNLLTFNMSNITFLRPGIFNVTLLNDALCFHYPYIYPGLLYNSSTYYLYFVATKFNFPLGYVNETKVTINNSTFIAYKYHNLSTFSTINQYFYVLCNGIGYNFNYTFSYKIGNKTYNLYANFLLKCLSGNSSTQLKYLGNQLEEAFKPYVYLECTYSSLYAGLAPNTYREIFYPYIFANGYFIYRYNLLNFIAEQPVGLSYFGLSLVIGNYTDLPITFLVCNSSNIIWENEEFTKVNVTSLNILGKTYNNVAEYENISAKSFIILYFYNGTLIEEEAGNIDGNTYNVTEKVEFVGNSMIPLNITYPNYFDYTNTNLPYKAIDPSLALEVSIIITMIIVALIVLLYKRK
;
A
#
# COMPACT_ATOMS: atom_id res chain seq x y z
N MET A 1 17.96 42.59 26.78
CA MET A 1 17.33 41.28 27.10
C MET A 1 16.58 40.65 25.92
N LEU A 2 15.86 41.40 25.08
CA LEU A 2 15.08 40.87 23.94
C LEU A 2 15.86 40.06 22.88
N LYS A 3 17.15 40.34 22.67
CA LYS A 3 17.98 39.60 21.68
C LYS A 3 18.30 38.17 22.10
N TYR A 4 18.33 37.88 23.40
CA TYR A 4 18.61 36.52 23.90
C TYR A 4 17.35 35.66 23.92
N THR A 5 16.17 36.25 24.11
CA THR A 5 14.89 35.54 24.05
C THR A 5 14.56 35.05 22.64
N LEU A 6 14.92 35.82 21.60
CA LEU A 6 14.72 35.43 20.19
C LEU A 6 15.67 34.30 19.76
N VAL A 7 16.89 34.27 20.30
CA VAL A 7 17.86 33.18 20.09
C VAL A 7 17.45 31.92 20.86
N VAL A 8 16.91 32.06 22.07
CA VAL A 8 16.37 30.93 22.85
C VAL A 8 15.08 30.38 22.22
N LEU A 9 14.22 31.23 21.66
CA LEU A 9 13.05 30.79 20.87
C LEU A 9 13.49 30.09 19.58
N ALA A 10 14.49 30.62 18.86
CA ALA A 10 15.06 29.97 17.68
C ALA A 10 15.75 28.63 18.02
N LEU A 11 16.38 28.50 19.19
CA LEU A 11 16.93 27.21 19.66
C LEU A 11 15.82 26.21 20.05
N LEU A 12 14.71 26.68 20.62
CA LEU A 12 13.55 25.85 20.95
C LEU A 12 12.77 25.39 19.70
N VAL A 13 12.81 26.14 18.60
CA VAL A 13 12.25 25.75 17.28
C VAL A 13 13.04 24.60 16.65
N VAL A 14 14.31 24.41 17.00
CA VAL A 14 15.18 23.36 16.43
C VAL A 14 15.21 22.09 17.29
N MET A 15 14.90 22.18 18.58
CA MET A 15 15.05 21.06 19.53
C MET A 15 14.16 19.83 19.30
N PRO A 16 12.89 19.90 18.89
CA PRO A 16 12.12 18.69 18.63
C PRO A 16 12.52 18.00 17.31
N PHE A 17 13.20 18.71 16.39
CA PHE A 17 13.71 18.13 15.14
C PHE A 17 15.11 17.49 15.30
N THR A 18 15.91 17.94 16.26
CA THR A 18 17.29 17.42 16.44
C THR A 18 17.35 15.96 16.89
N GLN A 19 16.29 15.42 17.49
CA GLN A 19 16.23 14.00 17.88
C GLN A 19 15.83 13.05 16.75
N ILE A 20 15.43 13.58 15.57
CA ILE A 20 15.13 12.78 14.36
C ILE A 20 16.37 12.64 13.45
N LEU A 21 17.51 13.24 13.82
CA LEU A 21 18.75 13.15 13.05
C LEU A 21 19.41 11.77 13.19
N SER A 22 18.86 10.77 12.49
CA SER A 22 19.61 9.58 12.10
C SER A 22 20.69 9.99 11.09
N LEU A 23 21.92 10.07 11.61
CA LEU A 23 23.17 10.39 10.93
C LEU A 23 23.58 9.27 9.95
N ALA A 24 23.13 9.42 8.70
CA ALA A 24 23.82 9.10 7.45
C ALA A 24 22.77 8.77 6.40
N LEU A 25 22.70 9.57 5.32
CA LEU A 25 22.02 9.12 4.12
C LEU A 25 22.76 7.88 3.61
N PRO A 26 22.06 6.81 3.23
CA PRO A 26 22.71 5.67 2.60
C PRO A 26 23.45 6.17 1.35
N SER A 27 24.71 5.74 1.19
CA SER A 27 25.63 6.22 0.13
C SER A 27 25.24 5.78 -1.29
N SER A 28 24.21 4.96 -1.38
CA SER A 28 23.62 4.42 -2.59
C SER A 28 22.18 3.99 -2.26
N PRO A 29 21.33 3.67 -3.25
CA PRO A 29 20.21 2.76 -3.01
C PRO A 29 20.63 1.61 -2.08
N PRO A 30 19.69 1.01 -1.32
CA PRO A 30 19.94 -0.27 -0.68
C PRO A 30 20.03 -1.34 -1.77
N LEU A 31 21.06 -1.27 -2.62
CA LEU A 31 21.64 -2.42 -3.29
C LEU A 31 22.31 -3.21 -2.17
N THR A 32 21.48 -3.87 -1.36
CA THR A 32 21.97 -5.04 -0.66
C THR A 32 22.29 -6.02 -1.77
N THR A 33 23.56 -6.12 -2.12
CA THR A 33 24.12 -7.10 -3.06
C THR A 33 23.73 -8.56 -2.73
N ASN A 34 22.99 -8.77 -1.62
CA ASN A 34 22.48 -10.03 -1.13
C ASN A 34 20.94 -10.21 -1.23
N THR A 35 20.14 -9.28 -1.77
CA THR A 35 18.65 -9.41 -1.79
C THR A 35 18.02 -9.54 -3.17
N ILE A 36 18.80 -9.58 -4.26
CA ILE A 36 18.26 -9.85 -5.59
C ILE A 36 17.73 -11.30 -5.62
N ILE A 37 16.41 -11.46 -5.61
CA ILE A 37 15.76 -12.76 -5.69
C ILE A 37 15.73 -13.21 -7.16
N ASN A 38 16.56 -14.20 -7.49
CA ASN A 38 16.64 -14.80 -8.83
C ASN A 38 15.66 -15.98 -9.01
N GLU A 39 15.35 -16.69 -7.92
CA GLU A 39 14.54 -17.91 -7.93
C GLU A 39 13.54 -17.90 -6.77
N ILE A 40 12.34 -18.43 -7.03
CA ILE A 40 11.21 -18.47 -6.09
C ILE A 40 10.81 -19.94 -5.91
N PRO A 41 10.63 -20.44 -4.68
CA PRO A 41 10.19 -21.82 -4.44
C PRO A 41 8.81 -22.04 -5.05
N TYR A 42 8.66 -23.19 -5.72
CA TYR A 42 7.40 -23.59 -6.31
C TYR A 42 7.22 -25.11 -6.21
N TYR A 43 5.97 -25.55 -6.29
CA TYR A 43 5.64 -26.96 -6.49
C TYR A 43 5.39 -27.20 -7.96
N SER A 44 6.10 -28.18 -8.53
CA SER A 44 5.98 -28.51 -9.95
C SER A 44 4.62 -29.10 -10.31
N HIS A 45 3.88 -29.65 -9.33
CA HIS A 45 2.59 -30.27 -9.57
C HIS A 45 1.57 -29.80 -8.54
N LEU A 46 0.47 -29.18 -9.00
CA LEU A 46 -0.69 -28.84 -8.18
C LEU A 46 -1.95 -29.45 -8.78
N LYS A 47 -2.88 -29.86 -7.91
CA LYS A 47 -4.20 -30.34 -8.32
C LYS A 47 -5.29 -29.71 -7.47
N TYR A 48 -6.22 -29.02 -8.13
CA TYR A 48 -7.36 -28.37 -7.51
C TYR A 48 -8.67 -29.05 -7.90
N LEU A 49 -9.59 -29.10 -6.95
CA LEU A 49 -11.01 -29.30 -7.21
C LEU A 49 -11.66 -27.91 -7.31
N ILE A 50 -12.29 -27.63 -8.44
CA ILE A 50 -13.02 -26.38 -8.67
C ILE A 50 -14.51 -26.69 -8.59
N SER A 51 -15.23 -26.04 -7.69
CA SER A 51 -16.69 -26.15 -7.56
C SER A 51 -17.35 -24.85 -7.97
N ILE A 52 -18.31 -24.91 -8.89
CA ILE A 52 -19.00 -23.74 -9.45
C ILE A 52 -20.43 -23.70 -8.94
N TYR A 53 -20.85 -22.52 -8.51
CA TYR A 53 -22.14 -22.23 -7.91
C TYR A 53 -22.81 -21.04 -8.60
N ASN A 54 -24.13 -21.09 -8.68
CA ASN A 54 -24.97 -19.95 -9.02
C ASN A 54 -25.47 -19.29 -7.75
N GLU A 55 -25.49 -17.97 -7.74
CA GLU A 55 -26.18 -17.21 -6.72
C GLU A 55 -27.63 -16.99 -7.15
N THR A 56 -28.56 -17.43 -6.31
CA THR A 56 -29.98 -17.17 -6.52
C THR A 56 -30.56 -16.54 -5.26
N THR A 57 -31.14 -15.35 -5.39
CA THR A 57 -31.89 -14.71 -4.31
C THR A 57 -33.31 -15.23 -4.32
N GLU A 58 -33.72 -15.91 -3.26
CA GLU A 58 -35.06 -16.45 -3.09
C GLU A 58 -35.61 -15.95 -1.74
N ASN A 59 -36.71 -15.20 -1.77
CA ASN A 59 -37.33 -14.59 -0.58
C ASN A 59 -36.34 -13.75 0.26
N ALA A 60 -35.66 -12.78 -0.39
CA ALA A 60 -34.64 -11.92 0.21
C ALA A 60 -33.43 -12.63 0.84
N THR A 61 -33.33 -13.96 0.70
CA THR A 61 -32.20 -14.76 1.16
C THR A 61 -31.39 -15.23 -0.05
N THR A 62 -30.13 -14.85 -0.09
CA THR A 62 -29.19 -15.31 -1.10
C THR A 62 -28.79 -16.77 -0.84
N LYS A 63 -29.04 -17.67 -1.80
CA LYS A 63 -28.65 -19.09 -1.72
C LYS A 63 -27.73 -19.49 -2.86
N MET A 64 -26.73 -20.31 -2.54
CA MET A 64 -25.80 -20.87 -3.51
C MET A 64 -26.30 -22.23 -4.01
N LYS A 65 -26.48 -22.35 -5.33
CA LYS A 65 -26.87 -23.61 -5.98
C LYS A 65 -25.68 -24.15 -6.76
N PHE A 66 -25.21 -25.33 -6.38
CA PHE A 66 -24.13 -26.02 -7.10
C PHE A 66 -24.52 -26.33 -8.55
N ILE A 67 -23.60 -26.06 -9.48
CA ILE A 67 -23.80 -26.24 -10.93
C ILE A 67 -22.86 -27.28 -11.50
N ALA A 68 -21.57 -27.20 -11.17
CA ALA A 68 -20.54 -27.98 -11.83
C ALA A 68 -19.29 -28.14 -10.97
N ASN A 69 -18.51 -29.17 -11.25
CA ASN A 69 -17.17 -29.30 -10.70
C ASN A 69 -16.16 -29.81 -11.74
N TYR A 70 -14.92 -29.38 -11.55
CA TYR A 70 -13.79 -29.65 -12.41
C TYR A 70 -12.58 -30.02 -11.58
N THR A 71 -11.67 -30.77 -12.19
CA THR A 71 -10.31 -30.94 -11.68
C THR A 71 -9.38 -30.11 -12.55
N ALA A 72 -8.58 -29.28 -11.91
CA ALA A 72 -7.53 -28.48 -12.52
C ALA A 72 -6.18 -29.07 -12.12
N ASN A 73 -5.33 -29.40 -13.10
CA ASN A 73 -3.97 -29.88 -12.88
C ASN A 73 -2.98 -28.86 -13.46
N TYR A 74 -2.00 -28.51 -12.65
CA TYR A 74 -0.95 -27.55 -12.97
C TYR A 74 0.37 -28.30 -12.96
N ASN A 75 1.06 -28.32 -14.10
CA ASN A 75 2.38 -28.92 -14.21
C ASN A 75 3.37 -27.84 -14.66
N VAL A 76 4.30 -27.46 -13.79
CA VAL A 76 5.35 -26.49 -14.12
C VAL A 76 6.35 -27.16 -15.05
N ILE A 77 6.55 -26.57 -16.22
CA ILE A 77 7.49 -27.03 -17.26
C ILE A 77 8.89 -26.47 -16.97
N SER A 78 8.97 -25.18 -16.65
CA SER A 78 10.23 -24.46 -16.46
C SER A 78 10.04 -23.24 -15.56
N GLN A 79 11.14 -22.75 -14.98
CA GLN A 79 11.17 -21.51 -14.18
C GLN A 79 12.44 -20.73 -14.53
N HIS A 80 12.27 -19.43 -14.78
CA HIS A 80 13.38 -18.51 -15.04
C HIS A 80 13.01 -17.10 -14.58
N ASN A 81 13.88 -16.45 -13.79
CA ASN A 81 13.72 -15.06 -13.33
C ASN A 81 12.33 -14.74 -12.73
N GLY A 82 11.82 -15.61 -11.85
CA GLY A 82 10.49 -15.45 -11.22
C GLY A 82 9.27 -15.68 -12.13
N ILE A 83 9.47 -16.06 -13.40
CA ILE A 83 8.42 -16.51 -14.31
C ILE A 83 8.40 -18.03 -14.30
N ILE A 84 7.22 -18.61 -14.12
CA ILE A 84 7.00 -20.04 -14.27
C ILE A 84 6.15 -20.31 -15.52
N GLU A 85 6.56 -21.29 -16.30
CA GLU A 85 5.77 -21.79 -17.42
C GLU A 85 4.97 -22.99 -16.93
N VAL A 86 3.64 -22.91 -16.99
CA VAL A 86 2.74 -23.90 -16.43
C VAL A 86 1.86 -24.48 -17.53
N ASN A 87 1.92 -25.80 -17.68
CA ASN A 87 0.94 -26.55 -18.44
C ASN A 87 -0.30 -26.75 -17.56
N TYR A 88 -1.36 -26.02 -17.88
CA TYR A 88 -2.63 -26.04 -17.18
C TYR A 88 -3.66 -26.90 -17.94
N ASN A 89 -4.09 -27.99 -17.31
CA ASN A 89 -5.09 -28.90 -17.85
C ASN A 89 -6.31 -28.97 -16.94
N ILE A 90 -7.49 -28.96 -17.55
CA ILE A 90 -8.74 -29.04 -16.81
C ILE A 90 -9.62 -30.17 -17.33
N SER A 91 -10.18 -30.94 -16.42
CA SER A 91 -11.10 -32.04 -16.72
C SER A 91 -12.41 -31.87 -15.95
N LYS A 92 -13.52 -31.97 -16.66
CA LYS A 92 -14.87 -31.92 -16.08
C LYS A 92 -15.16 -33.19 -15.27
N ILE A 93 -15.71 -33.03 -14.06
CA ILE A 93 -16.22 -34.15 -13.25
C ILE A 93 -17.75 -34.26 -13.45
N PHE A 94 -18.49 -33.19 -13.20
CA PHE A 94 -19.95 -33.16 -13.30
C PHE A 94 -20.47 -31.78 -13.67
N THR A 95 -21.59 -31.73 -14.41
CA THR A 95 -22.40 -30.52 -14.65
C THR A 95 -23.88 -30.87 -14.55
N LYS A 96 -24.64 -30.10 -13.77
CA LYS A 96 -26.08 -30.33 -13.54
C LYS A 96 -26.96 -30.08 -14.76
N TYR A 97 -26.54 -29.22 -15.68
CA TYR A 97 -27.30 -28.86 -16.88
C TYR A 97 -26.56 -29.30 -18.15
N ASN A 98 -27.29 -29.70 -19.20
CA ASN A 98 -26.75 -29.86 -20.54
C ASN A 98 -26.46 -28.46 -21.10
N LEU A 99 -25.18 -28.11 -21.21
CA LEU A 99 -24.69 -26.75 -21.34
C LEU A 99 -24.62 -26.28 -22.80
N LEU A 100 -25.77 -25.90 -23.38
CA LEU A 100 -25.76 -25.03 -24.58
C LEU A 100 -25.56 -23.55 -24.22
N THR A 101 -25.76 -23.16 -22.95
CA THR A 101 -25.74 -21.76 -22.51
C THR A 101 -24.55 -21.36 -21.63
N PHE A 102 -23.80 -22.31 -21.05
CA PHE A 102 -22.54 -21.99 -20.38
C PHE A 102 -21.41 -22.58 -21.21
N ASN A 103 -20.83 -21.68 -21.99
CA ASN A 103 -19.73 -21.98 -22.86
C ASN A 103 -18.44 -21.84 -22.04
N MET A 104 -17.79 -22.97 -21.80
CA MET A 104 -16.51 -23.02 -21.08
C MET A 104 -15.43 -22.16 -21.75
N SER A 105 -15.50 -21.93 -23.08
CA SER A 105 -14.50 -21.14 -23.78
C SER A 105 -14.44 -19.68 -23.33
N ASN A 106 -15.51 -19.18 -22.71
CA ASN A 106 -15.60 -17.79 -22.26
C ASN A 106 -15.15 -17.60 -20.81
N ILE A 107 -14.81 -18.68 -20.10
CA ILE A 107 -14.41 -18.63 -18.69
C ILE A 107 -12.90 -18.84 -18.62
N THR A 108 -12.15 -17.77 -18.38
CA THR A 108 -10.68 -17.74 -18.50
C THR A 108 -9.99 -18.84 -17.70
N PHE A 109 -10.37 -19.06 -16.44
CA PHE A 109 -9.76 -20.11 -15.61
C PHE A 109 -10.17 -21.55 -15.99
N LEU A 110 -11.15 -21.73 -16.88
CA LEU A 110 -11.51 -23.05 -17.40
C LEU A 110 -10.86 -23.32 -18.78
N ARG A 111 -9.98 -22.43 -19.25
CA ARG A 111 -9.27 -22.61 -20.52
C ARG A 111 -7.97 -23.37 -20.30
N PRO A 112 -7.81 -24.60 -20.80
CA PRO A 112 -6.53 -25.30 -20.75
C PRO A 112 -5.51 -24.66 -21.69
N GLY A 113 -4.23 -24.83 -21.40
CA GLY A 113 -3.14 -24.28 -22.20
C GLY A 113 -1.82 -24.19 -21.44
N ILE A 114 -0.81 -23.65 -22.12
CA ILE A 114 0.47 -23.31 -21.51
C ILE A 114 0.44 -21.81 -21.18
N PHE A 115 0.77 -21.47 -19.94
CA PHE A 115 0.70 -20.11 -19.43
C PHE A 115 2.02 -19.73 -18.77
N ASN A 116 2.50 -18.52 -19.08
CA ASN A 116 3.60 -17.89 -18.36
C ASN A 116 3.00 -17.10 -17.21
N VAL A 117 3.22 -17.56 -15.98
CA VAL A 117 2.75 -16.90 -14.77
C VAL A 117 3.95 -16.24 -14.10
N THR A 118 3.85 -14.92 -13.92
CA THR A 118 4.83 -14.20 -13.11
C THR A 118 4.34 -14.24 -11.68
N LEU A 119 5.00 -15.03 -10.83
CA LEU A 119 4.58 -15.26 -9.44
C LEU A 119 4.52 -13.99 -8.58
N LEU A 120 5.12 -12.91 -9.06
CA LEU A 120 5.16 -11.60 -8.43
C LEU A 120 4.11 -10.64 -8.99
N ASN A 121 3.84 -10.65 -10.30
CA ASN A 121 2.91 -9.69 -10.91
C ASN A 121 1.46 -10.14 -10.84
N ASP A 122 1.25 -11.45 -10.75
CA ASP A 122 -0.06 -12.09 -10.84
C ASP A 122 -0.21 -13.07 -9.67
N ALA A 123 -0.08 -12.54 -8.45
CA ALA A 123 -0.29 -13.35 -7.27
C ALA A 123 -1.75 -13.83 -7.27
N LEU A 124 -1.95 -15.11 -6.96
CA LEU A 124 -3.24 -15.79 -7.10
C LEU A 124 -3.79 -15.86 -8.53
N CYS A 125 -2.91 -15.79 -9.54
CA CYS A 125 -3.26 -16.15 -10.91
C CYS A 125 -3.98 -17.50 -10.95
N PHE A 126 -5.08 -17.62 -11.71
CA PHE A 126 -5.79 -18.90 -11.83
C PHE A 126 -4.97 -19.99 -12.53
N HIS A 127 -3.96 -19.60 -13.31
CA HIS A 127 -3.06 -20.52 -13.99
C HIS A 127 -1.88 -20.96 -13.11
N TYR A 128 -1.70 -20.35 -11.92
CA TYR A 128 -0.88 -20.87 -10.82
C TYR A 128 -1.15 -20.08 -9.51
N PRO A 129 -2.06 -20.53 -8.64
CA PRO A 129 -2.50 -19.75 -7.48
C PRO A 129 -1.44 -19.70 -6.37
N TYR A 130 -0.57 -18.70 -6.41
CA TYR A 130 0.56 -18.56 -5.50
C TYR A 130 0.74 -17.11 -5.04
N ILE A 131 1.17 -16.95 -3.79
CA ILE A 131 1.70 -15.70 -3.22
C ILE A 131 3.09 -16.00 -2.68
N TYR A 132 4.06 -15.16 -3.00
CA TYR A 132 5.39 -15.31 -2.44
C TYR A 132 5.36 -15.33 -0.89
N PRO A 133 5.90 -16.38 -0.21
CA PRO A 133 5.86 -16.50 1.25
C PRO A 133 6.39 -15.30 2.02
N GLY A 134 7.36 -14.57 1.47
CA GLY A 134 7.87 -13.32 2.07
C GLY A 134 6.83 -12.20 2.17
N LEU A 135 5.67 -12.34 1.51
CA LEU A 135 4.54 -11.41 1.55
C LEU A 135 3.42 -11.88 2.48
N LEU A 136 3.50 -13.09 3.02
CA LEU A 136 2.52 -13.64 3.97
C LEU A 136 2.76 -13.02 5.35
N TYR A 137 2.50 -11.71 5.46
CA TYR A 137 2.66 -10.98 6.70
C TYR A 137 1.47 -11.22 7.62
N ASN A 138 1.75 -11.26 8.92
CA ASN A 138 0.80 -11.54 9.99
C ASN A 138 0.22 -10.27 10.63
N SER A 139 0.28 -9.11 9.96
CA SER A 139 -0.44 -7.93 10.43
C SER A 139 -1.92 -7.98 10.09
N SER A 140 -2.71 -7.42 10.99
CA SER A 140 -4.17 -7.35 10.97
C SER A 140 -4.77 -6.92 9.63
N THR A 141 -4.11 -6.03 8.86
CA THR A 141 -4.55 -5.61 7.51
C THR A 141 -3.37 -5.22 6.62
N TYR A 142 -3.36 -5.67 5.37
CA TYR A 142 -2.42 -5.24 4.33
C TYR A 142 -3.07 -5.21 2.94
N TYR A 143 -2.54 -4.38 2.05
CA TYR A 143 -3.00 -4.25 0.66
C TYR A 143 -1.96 -4.86 -0.25
N LEU A 144 -2.35 -5.77 -1.14
CA LEU A 144 -1.49 -6.17 -2.26
C LEU A 144 -1.87 -5.32 -3.46
N TYR A 145 -0.97 -4.44 -3.88
CA TYR A 145 -1.19 -3.57 -5.04
C TYR A 145 -0.23 -3.95 -6.16
N PHE A 146 -0.79 -4.39 -7.28
CA PHE A 146 -0.04 -4.77 -8.47
C PHE A 146 -0.12 -3.62 -9.47
N VAL A 147 0.99 -2.91 -9.67
CA VAL A 147 1.00 -1.68 -10.48
C VAL A 147 0.71 -1.96 -11.95
N ALA A 148 1.28 -3.04 -12.48
CA ALA A 148 1.11 -3.44 -13.87
C ALA A 148 -0.35 -3.73 -14.26
N THR A 149 -1.18 -4.19 -13.33
CA THR A 149 -2.58 -4.54 -13.58
C THR A 149 -3.57 -3.59 -12.89
N LYS A 150 -3.06 -2.58 -12.16
CA LYS A 150 -3.83 -1.67 -11.28
C LYS A 150 -4.80 -2.43 -10.37
N PHE A 151 -4.45 -3.66 -10.00
CA PHE A 151 -5.30 -4.53 -9.20
C PHE A 151 -4.93 -4.36 -7.72
N ASN A 152 -5.89 -3.92 -6.90
CA ASN A 152 -5.72 -3.81 -5.45
C ASN A 152 -6.52 -4.91 -4.77
N PHE A 153 -5.82 -5.78 -4.02
CA PHE A 153 -6.42 -6.85 -3.25
C PHE A 153 -6.19 -6.63 -1.75
N PRO A 154 -7.14 -6.01 -1.04
CA PRO A 154 -7.02 -5.74 0.39
C PRO A 154 -7.30 -7.01 1.20
N LEU A 155 -6.31 -7.44 1.98
CA LEU A 155 -6.35 -8.65 2.79
C LEU A 155 -6.15 -8.34 4.28
N GLY A 156 -7.07 -8.80 5.12
CA GLY A 156 -6.94 -8.77 6.57
C GLY A 156 -6.45 -10.11 7.10
N TYR A 157 -5.32 -10.18 7.79
CA TYR A 157 -4.93 -11.42 8.46
C TYR A 157 -5.92 -11.77 9.57
N VAL A 158 -6.35 -13.04 9.62
CA VAL A 158 -7.31 -13.53 10.62
C VAL A 158 -6.61 -14.44 11.62
N ASN A 159 -6.09 -15.58 11.17
CA ASN A 159 -5.42 -16.57 12.00
C ASN A 159 -4.66 -17.62 11.17
N GLU A 160 -3.89 -18.46 11.85
CA GLU A 160 -3.28 -19.67 11.29
C GLU A 160 -4.17 -20.89 11.52
N THR A 161 -4.12 -21.85 10.60
CA THR A 161 -4.79 -23.14 10.71
C THR A 161 -3.90 -24.26 10.16
N LYS A 162 -4.19 -25.51 10.52
CA LYS A 162 -3.47 -26.68 10.01
C LYS A 162 -4.35 -27.43 9.02
N VAL A 163 -3.79 -27.76 7.86
CA VAL A 163 -4.49 -28.48 6.79
C VAL A 163 -3.69 -29.69 6.36
N THR A 164 -4.36 -30.78 6.01
CA THR A 164 -3.68 -32.00 5.57
C THR A 164 -3.85 -32.16 4.06
N ILE A 165 -2.73 -32.25 3.34
CA ILE A 165 -2.69 -32.45 1.89
C ILE A 165 -1.65 -33.53 1.60
N ASN A 166 -1.96 -34.50 0.74
CA ASN A 166 -1.08 -35.66 0.48
C ASN A 166 -0.60 -36.35 1.78
N ASN A 167 -1.51 -36.52 2.75
CA ASN A 167 -1.23 -37.07 4.08
C ASN A 167 -0.16 -36.33 4.89
N SER A 168 0.24 -35.13 4.45
CA SER A 168 1.19 -34.25 5.13
C SER A 168 0.46 -33.04 5.70
N THR A 169 0.83 -32.61 6.90
CA THR A 169 0.22 -31.43 7.54
C THR A 169 1.00 -30.18 7.17
N PHE A 170 0.28 -29.16 6.69
CA PHE A 170 0.79 -27.84 6.36
C PHE A 170 0.15 -26.78 7.24
N ILE A 171 0.88 -25.70 7.51
CA ILE A 171 0.32 -24.48 8.09
C ILE A 171 -0.32 -23.67 6.97
N ALA A 172 -1.51 -23.13 7.21
CA ALA A 172 -2.20 -22.23 6.32
C ALA A 172 -2.61 -20.94 7.05
N TYR A 173 -2.41 -19.80 6.40
CA TYR A 173 -2.83 -18.49 6.85
C TYR A 173 -4.20 -18.16 6.26
N LYS A 174 -5.14 -17.75 7.12
CA LYS A 174 -6.46 -17.27 6.74
C LYS A 174 -6.43 -15.75 6.61
N TYR A 175 -6.80 -15.27 5.43
CA TYR A 175 -6.99 -13.86 5.13
C TYR A 175 -8.45 -13.56 4.82
N HIS A 176 -8.92 -12.41 5.29
CA HIS A 176 -10.22 -11.83 5.01
C HIS A 176 -10.09 -10.89 3.80
N ASN A 177 -10.85 -11.14 2.73
CA ASN A 177 -10.88 -10.26 1.57
C ASN A 177 -11.77 -9.05 1.86
N LEU A 178 -11.17 -7.87 1.95
CA LEU A 178 -11.86 -6.62 2.27
C LEU A 178 -12.47 -5.93 1.05
N SER A 179 -12.21 -6.41 -0.17
CA SER A 179 -12.74 -5.81 -1.41
C SER A 179 -14.15 -6.29 -1.76
N THR A 180 -14.64 -7.33 -1.09
CA THR A 180 -15.92 -7.96 -1.44
C THR A 180 -16.95 -7.82 -0.32
N PHE A 181 -18.14 -7.31 -0.67
CA PHE A 181 -19.29 -7.25 0.24
C PHE A 181 -20.04 -8.59 0.38
N SER A 182 -19.64 -9.62 -0.38
CA SER A 182 -20.25 -10.94 -0.33
C SER A 182 -19.61 -11.80 0.75
N THR A 183 -20.44 -12.35 1.65
CA THR A 183 -20.04 -13.32 2.68
C THR A 183 -19.45 -14.62 2.11
N ILE A 184 -19.59 -14.85 0.81
CA ILE A 184 -19.15 -16.08 0.15
C ILE A 184 -17.68 -15.98 -0.30
N ASN A 185 -17.19 -14.79 -0.63
CA ASN A 185 -15.78 -14.56 -1.02
C ASN A 185 -14.92 -14.02 0.12
N GLN A 186 -15.44 -14.15 1.33
CA GLN A 186 -14.92 -13.43 2.48
C GLN A 186 -13.51 -13.89 2.87
N TYR A 187 -13.14 -15.14 2.57
CA TYR A 187 -11.89 -15.71 3.05
C TYR A 187 -11.05 -16.37 1.95
N PHE A 188 -9.76 -16.20 2.13
CA PHE A 188 -8.69 -16.70 1.30
C PHE A 188 -7.69 -17.43 2.19
N TYR A 189 -7.25 -18.63 1.82
CA TYR A 189 -6.32 -19.43 2.60
C TYR A 189 -5.06 -19.71 1.79
N VAL A 190 -3.90 -19.32 2.31
CA VAL A 190 -2.58 -19.63 1.71
C VAL A 190 -1.84 -20.60 2.61
N LEU A 191 -1.22 -21.62 2.05
CA LEU A 191 -0.21 -22.38 2.78
C LEU A 191 1.00 -21.50 3.12
N CYS A 192 1.74 -21.83 4.18
CA CYS A 192 2.96 -21.10 4.55
C CYS A 192 4.05 -21.10 3.46
N ASN A 193 3.96 -22.02 2.49
CA ASN A 193 4.81 -22.09 1.31
C ASN A 193 4.28 -21.28 0.11
N GLY A 194 3.22 -20.49 0.29
CA GLY A 194 2.73 -19.56 -0.73
C GLY A 194 1.58 -20.06 -1.61
N ILE A 195 1.29 -21.36 -1.61
CA ILE A 195 0.24 -21.92 -2.48
C ILE A 195 -1.14 -21.59 -1.91
N GLY A 196 -2.03 -21.03 -2.73
CA GLY A 196 -3.44 -20.81 -2.37
C GLY A 196 -4.14 -22.13 -2.10
N TYR A 197 -4.44 -22.45 -0.85
CA TYR A 197 -5.07 -23.71 -0.45
C TYR A 197 -6.57 -23.74 -0.73
N ASN A 198 -7.27 -22.66 -0.37
CA ASN A 198 -8.70 -22.56 -0.55
C ASN A 198 -9.09 -21.11 -0.81
N PHE A 199 -9.76 -20.85 -1.92
CA PHE A 199 -10.16 -19.50 -2.29
C PHE A 199 -11.38 -19.48 -3.18
N ASN A 200 -12.10 -18.36 -3.11
CA ASN A 200 -13.28 -18.13 -3.92
C ASN A 200 -13.03 -17.01 -4.92
N TYR A 201 -13.67 -17.14 -6.07
CA TYR A 201 -13.66 -16.14 -7.11
C TYR A 201 -15.06 -15.93 -7.67
N THR A 202 -15.44 -14.67 -7.85
CA THR A 202 -16.65 -14.32 -8.60
C THR A 202 -16.25 -13.93 -10.01
N PHE A 203 -16.90 -14.54 -10.99
CA PHE A 203 -16.81 -14.09 -12.36
C PHE A 203 -18.19 -13.71 -12.89
N SER A 204 -18.23 -12.62 -13.63
CA SER A 204 -19.41 -12.13 -14.29
C SER A 204 -19.33 -12.48 -15.78
N TYR A 205 -20.37 -13.08 -16.33
CA TYR A 205 -20.48 -13.32 -17.77
C TYR A 205 -21.78 -12.71 -18.30
N LYS A 206 -21.76 -12.28 -19.56
CA LYS A 206 -22.92 -11.66 -20.21
C LYS A 206 -23.54 -12.63 -21.20
N ILE A 207 -24.86 -12.80 -21.12
CA ILE A 207 -25.68 -13.40 -22.20
C ILE A 207 -26.65 -12.32 -22.66
N GLY A 208 -26.47 -11.82 -23.89
CA GLY A 208 -27.18 -10.64 -24.37
C GLY A 208 -26.93 -9.43 -23.47
N ASN A 209 -28.00 -8.76 -23.03
CA ASN A 209 -27.92 -7.58 -22.14
C ASN A 209 -27.94 -7.92 -20.65
N LYS A 210 -27.92 -9.21 -20.26
CA LYS A 210 -27.96 -9.64 -18.86
C LYS A 210 -26.59 -10.09 -18.37
N THR A 211 -26.17 -9.57 -17.24
CA THR A 211 -24.97 -10.01 -16.51
C THR A 211 -25.36 -11.07 -15.50
N TYR A 212 -24.64 -12.19 -15.51
CA TYR A 212 -24.80 -13.29 -14.57
C TYR A 212 -23.52 -13.44 -13.77
N ASN A 213 -23.65 -13.57 -12.44
CA ASN A 213 -22.52 -13.78 -11.55
C ASN A 213 -22.45 -15.25 -11.15
N LEU A 214 -21.27 -15.84 -11.27
CA LEU A 214 -20.98 -17.19 -10.83
C LEU A 214 -19.82 -17.17 -9.87
N TYR A 215 -19.83 -18.16 -8.98
CA TYR A 215 -18.84 -18.29 -7.93
C TYR A 215 -18.10 -19.60 -8.12
N ALA A 216 -16.79 -19.53 -8.17
CA ALA A 216 -15.90 -20.68 -8.22
C ALA A 216 -15.14 -20.79 -6.90
N ASN A 217 -15.27 -21.93 -6.24
CA ASN A 217 -14.42 -22.31 -5.11
C ASN A 217 -13.30 -23.22 -5.60
N PHE A 218 -12.07 -22.83 -5.33
CA PHE A 218 -10.86 -23.62 -5.60
C PHE A 218 -10.42 -24.26 -4.29
N LEU A 219 -10.25 -25.57 -4.30
CA LEU A 219 -9.74 -26.33 -3.16
C LEU A 219 -8.57 -27.22 -3.60
N LEU A 220 -7.39 -26.95 -3.05
CA LEU A 220 -6.20 -27.73 -3.31
C LEU A 220 -6.35 -29.15 -2.75
N LYS A 221 -6.10 -30.15 -3.60
CA LYS A 221 -6.22 -31.58 -3.27
C LYS A 221 -4.89 -32.30 -3.22
N CYS A 222 -3.93 -31.89 -4.05
CA CYS A 222 -2.62 -32.49 -4.10
C CYS A 222 -1.59 -31.43 -4.51
N LEU A 223 -0.41 -31.50 -3.92
CA LEU A 223 0.77 -30.72 -4.32
C LEU A 223 2.03 -31.60 -4.20
N SER A 224 2.90 -31.59 -5.20
CA SER A 224 4.11 -32.42 -5.20
C SER A 224 5.23 -31.85 -6.07
N GLY A 225 6.40 -32.48 -5.99
CA GLY A 225 7.60 -32.06 -6.70
C GLY A 225 8.06 -30.66 -6.30
N ASN A 226 8.34 -30.50 -5.00
CA ASN A 226 8.87 -29.28 -4.42
C ASN A 226 10.23 -28.95 -5.07
N SER A 227 10.33 -27.82 -5.75
CA SER A 227 11.63 -27.28 -6.14
C SER A 227 12.24 -26.67 -4.88
N SER A 228 13.21 -27.37 -4.28
CA SER A 228 13.87 -26.93 -3.06
C SER A 228 14.89 -25.83 -3.37
N THR A 229 14.46 -24.72 -3.96
CA THR A 229 15.15 -23.46 -3.68
C THR A 229 14.62 -23.06 -2.31
N GLN A 230 15.27 -23.53 -1.25
CA GLN A 230 15.15 -22.82 0.02
C GLN A 230 15.61 -21.40 -0.28
N LEU A 231 14.67 -20.51 -0.60
CA LEU A 231 14.79 -19.17 -0.08
C LEU A 231 14.88 -19.44 1.41
N LYS A 232 16.11 -19.39 1.95
CA LYS A 232 16.34 -19.36 3.38
C LYS A 232 15.21 -18.48 3.88
N TYR A 233 14.31 -19.06 4.65
CA TYR A 233 13.23 -18.29 5.24
C TYR A 233 13.98 -17.23 6.01
N LEU A 234 14.01 -16.02 5.45
CA LEU A 234 14.75 -14.89 5.96
C LEU A 234 13.92 -14.31 7.10
N GLY A 235 13.46 -15.20 7.99
CA GLY A 235 12.95 -14.85 9.29
C GLY A 235 14.07 -14.08 9.95
N ASN A 236 13.82 -12.78 10.11
CA ASN A 236 14.68 -11.75 10.68
C ASN A 236 15.45 -10.83 9.72
N GLN A 237 15.43 -10.99 8.39
CA GLN A 237 15.95 -9.88 7.53
C GLN A 237 14.95 -8.75 7.33
N LEU A 238 13.66 -8.98 7.59
CA LEU A 238 12.68 -7.90 7.62
C LEU A 238 13.06 -6.87 8.69
N GLU A 239 13.41 -7.27 9.92
CA GLU A 239 13.76 -6.33 11.01
C GLU A 239 14.96 -5.43 10.73
N GLU A 240 15.99 -5.93 10.03
CA GLU A 240 17.18 -5.13 9.67
C GLU A 240 17.02 -4.36 8.33
N ALA A 241 16.09 -4.77 7.45
CA ALA A 241 15.72 -4.07 6.22
C ALA A 241 14.73 -2.89 6.43
N PHE A 242 14.26 -2.64 7.66
CA PHE A 242 13.27 -1.62 7.99
C PHE A 242 13.86 -0.25 8.38
N LYS A 243 14.89 0.27 7.69
CA LYS A 243 15.15 1.71 7.75
C LYS A 243 14.24 2.41 6.75
N PRO A 244 13.17 3.11 7.17
CA PRO A 244 12.33 3.84 6.23
C PRO A 244 13.12 4.94 5.53
N TYR A 245 12.61 5.41 4.42
CA TYR A 245 12.85 6.76 3.94
C TYR A 245 11.63 7.56 4.33
N VAL A 246 11.81 8.46 5.29
CA VAL A 246 10.73 9.29 5.83
C VAL A 246 10.76 10.64 5.14
N TYR A 247 9.63 11.00 4.56
CA TYR A 247 9.41 12.27 3.90
C TYR A 247 8.30 13.06 4.57
N LEU A 248 8.50 14.37 4.65
CA LEU A 248 7.48 15.33 4.99
C LEU A 248 6.82 15.81 3.70
N GLU A 249 5.52 15.61 3.56
CA GLU A 249 4.74 16.16 2.46
C GLU A 249 4.13 17.50 2.88
N CYS A 250 4.36 18.52 2.08
CA CYS A 250 3.85 19.86 2.24
C CYS A 250 2.98 20.23 1.03
N THR A 251 1.85 20.87 1.27
CA THR A 251 0.95 21.35 0.21
C THR A 251 0.63 22.82 0.41
N TYR A 252 0.34 23.52 -0.69
CA TYR A 252 0.01 24.92 -0.63
C TYR A 252 -1.32 25.12 0.09
N SER A 253 -1.27 25.96 1.12
CA SER A 253 -2.42 26.39 1.87
C SER A 253 -2.72 27.85 1.55
N SER A 254 -3.91 28.08 1.00
CA SER A 254 -4.42 29.43 0.76
C SER A 254 -4.58 30.25 2.05
N LEU A 255 -4.70 29.56 3.20
CA LEU A 255 -4.80 30.20 4.52
C LEU A 255 -3.49 30.88 4.94
N TYR A 256 -2.34 30.37 4.46
CA TYR A 256 -1.01 30.87 4.81
C TYR A 256 -0.27 31.48 3.62
N ALA A 257 -0.89 31.47 2.44
CA ALA A 257 -0.26 31.86 1.18
C ALA A 257 1.12 31.20 0.97
N GLY A 258 1.22 29.90 1.30
CA GLY A 258 2.47 29.16 1.27
C GLY A 258 2.29 27.68 1.56
N LEU A 259 3.39 26.94 1.51
CA LEU A 259 3.42 25.50 1.80
C LEU A 259 3.22 25.23 3.29
N ALA A 260 2.34 24.29 3.61
CA ALA A 260 2.10 23.81 4.96
C ALA A 260 2.27 22.28 5.00
N PRO A 261 2.88 21.73 6.07
CA PRO A 261 2.90 20.30 6.35
C PRO A 261 1.51 19.68 6.26
N ASN A 262 1.39 18.60 5.49
CA ASN A 262 0.16 17.85 5.29
C ASN A 262 0.24 16.47 5.96
N THR A 263 1.29 15.70 5.66
CA THR A 263 1.44 14.31 6.12
C THR A 263 2.90 13.88 6.11
N TYR A 264 3.20 12.72 6.69
CA TYR A 264 4.48 12.05 6.49
C TYR A 264 4.28 10.74 5.74
N ARG A 265 5.22 10.48 4.84
CA ARG A 265 5.32 9.26 4.06
C ARG A 265 6.50 8.45 4.55
N GLU A 266 6.27 7.19 4.90
CA GLU A 266 7.33 6.24 5.22
C GLU A 266 7.38 5.16 4.14
N ILE A 267 8.50 5.10 3.41
CA ILE A 267 8.73 4.11 2.35
C ILE A 267 9.84 3.15 2.77
N PHE A 268 9.58 1.86 2.66
CA PHE A 268 10.55 0.80 2.99
C PHE A 268 10.70 -0.09 1.76
N TYR A 269 11.94 -0.38 1.33
CA TYR A 269 12.23 -1.23 0.16
C TYR A 269 12.79 -2.60 0.60
N PRO A 270 11.95 -3.57 1.00
CA PRO A 270 12.38 -4.87 1.48
C PRO A 270 13.00 -5.78 0.41
N TYR A 271 12.59 -5.73 -0.87
CA TYR A 271 13.07 -6.69 -1.88
C TYR A 271 13.20 -6.13 -3.29
N ILE A 272 14.23 -6.61 -4.00
CA ILE A 272 14.49 -6.39 -5.43
C ILE A 272 14.55 -7.74 -6.12
N PHE A 273 13.95 -7.90 -7.29
CA PHE A 273 13.98 -9.13 -8.08
C PHE A 273 14.87 -8.97 -9.31
N ALA A 274 15.45 -10.09 -9.76
CA ALA A 274 16.39 -10.13 -10.89
C ALA A 274 15.82 -9.57 -12.20
N ASN A 275 14.50 -9.68 -12.34
CA ASN A 275 13.72 -9.20 -13.48
C ASN A 275 13.35 -7.71 -13.37
N GLY A 276 13.91 -6.97 -12.40
CA GLY A 276 13.71 -5.52 -12.24
C GLY A 276 12.48 -5.10 -11.44
N TYR A 277 11.75 -6.06 -10.85
CA TYR A 277 10.62 -5.76 -9.96
C TYR A 277 11.07 -5.45 -8.54
N PHE A 278 10.31 -4.60 -7.86
CA PHE A 278 10.56 -4.21 -6.47
C PHE A 278 9.32 -4.43 -5.63
N ILE A 279 9.54 -4.75 -4.36
CA ILE A 279 8.50 -4.75 -3.34
C ILE A 279 8.85 -3.66 -2.36
N TYR A 280 7.90 -2.74 -2.16
CA TYR A 280 7.99 -1.74 -1.10
C TYR A 280 6.78 -1.76 -0.17
N ARG A 281 7.02 -1.41 1.09
CA ARG A 281 6.00 -1.08 2.07
C ARG A 281 5.86 0.44 2.11
N TYR A 282 4.63 0.89 2.14
CA TYR A 282 4.27 2.30 2.21
C TYR A 282 3.35 2.56 3.41
N ASN A 283 3.69 3.52 4.26
CA ASN A 283 2.79 4.05 5.28
C ASN A 283 2.58 5.55 5.05
N LEU A 284 1.34 6.01 5.23
CA LEU A 284 1.00 7.43 5.29
C LEU A 284 0.48 7.76 6.69
N LEU A 285 1.12 8.74 7.32
CA LEU A 285 0.89 9.14 8.69
C LEU A 285 0.15 10.48 8.71
N ASN A 286 -1.02 10.51 9.35
CA ASN A 286 -1.77 11.75 9.49
C ASN A 286 -1.49 12.41 10.82
N PHE A 287 -1.41 13.73 10.78
CA PHE A 287 -1.15 14.58 11.92
C PHE A 287 -2.38 15.42 12.16
N ILE A 288 -3.05 15.11 13.26
CA ILE A 288 -3.99 16.05 13.85
C ILE A 288 -3.25 16.69 15.01
N ALA A 289 -3.19 18.02 15.00
CA ALA A 289 -2.54 18.79 16.05
C ALA A 289 -3.00 18.32 17.44
N GLU A 290 -2.05 18.19 18.37
CA GLU A 290 -2.28 17.72 19.76
C GLU A 290 -2.81 16.29 19.90
N GLN A 291 -2.97 15.56 18.80
CA GLN A 291 -3.30 14.14 18.82
C GLN A 291 -2.05 13.30 18.56
N PRO A 292 -1.98 12.08 19.13
CA PRO A 292 -0.97 11.11 18.72
C PRO A 292 -0.99 10.94 17.20
N VAL A 293 0.17 10.70 16.58
CA VAL A 293 0.23 10.40 15.15
C VAL A 293 -0.74 9.27 14.82
N GLY A 294 -1.76 9.60 14.04
CA GLY A 294 -2.76 8.65 13.57
C GLY A 294 -2.28 8.01 12.28
N LEU A 295 -2.33 6.67 12.19
CA LEU A 295 -2.23 6.01 10.90
C LEU A 295 -3.52 6.27 10.13
N SER A 296 -3.46 7.16 9.13
CA SER A 296 -4.60 7.39 8.25
C SER A 296 -4.89 6.18 7.37
N TYR A 297 -3.85 5.39 7.07
CA TYR A 297 -3.95 4.18 6.26
C TYR A 297 -3.18 3.04 6.92
N PHE A 298 -3.76 2.37 7.93
CA PHE A 298 -3.22 1.09 8.38
C PHE A 298 -3.66 -0.02 7.42
N GLY A 299 -2.93 -0.13 6.33
CA GLY A 299 -2.68 -1.42 5.71
C GLY A 299 -1.34 -1.35 5.03
N LEU A 300 -0.46 -2.26 5.41
CA LEU A 300 0.83 -2.47 4.73
C LEU A 300 0.55 -2.63 3.24
N SER A 301 0.78 -1.60 2.42
CA SER A 301 0.65 -1.76 0.97
C SER A 301 1.94 -2.38 0.47
N LEU A 302 1.91 -3.66 0.11
CA LEU A 302 2.98 -4.29 -0.64
C LEU A 302 2.70 -4.00 -2.10
N VAL A 303 3.49 -3.10 -2.64
CA VAL A 303 3.36 -2.68 -4.02
C VAL A 303 4.42 -3.41 -4.84
N ILE A 304 3.97 -4.09 -5.89
CA ILE A 304 4.82 -4.79 -6.85
C ILE A 304 4.72 -4.08 -8.20
N GLY A 305 5.84 -3.55 -8.67
CA GLY A 305 5.91 -2.86 -9.97
C GLY A 305 7.32 -2.82 -10.52
N ASN A 306 7.42 -2.38 -11.78
CA ASN A 306 8.71 -2.07 -12.39
C ASN A 306 9.27 -0.81 -11.71
N TYR A 307 10.59 -0.68 -11.71
CA TYR A 307 11.29 0.47 -11.16
C TYR A 307 10.63 1.80 -11.54
N THR A 308 10.26 2.01 -12.81
CA THR A 308 9.70 3.27 -13.32
C THR A 308 8.30 3.60 -12.83
N ASP A 309 7.55 2.63 -12.33
CA ASP A 309 6.13 2.79 -11.98
C ASP A 309 5.88 2.98 -10.48
N LEU A 310 6.93 2.94 -9.65
CA LEU A 310 6.81 3.02 -8.19
C LEU A 310 7.25 4.40 -7.69
N PRO A 311 6.75 4.86 -6.54
CA PRO A 311 7.38 5.94 -5.79
C PRO A 311 8.79 5.48 -5.44
N ILE A 312 9.76 6.00 -6.18
CA ILE A 312 11.17 5.72 -5.98
C ILE A 312 11.68 6.76 -4.97
N THR A 313 12.66 6.40 -4.14
CA THR A 313 13.37 7.37 -3.28
C THR A 313 14.84 7.45 -3.60
N PHE A 314 15.29 6.76 -4.65
CA PHE A 314 16.68 6.66 -5.03
C PHE A 314 16.89 6.64 -6.54
N LEU A 315 17.98 7.25 -6.98
CA LEU A 315 18.35 7.35 -8.39
C LEU A 315 18.86 5.99 -8.90
N VAL A 316 18.27 5.46 -9.99
CA VAL A 316 18.72 4.19 -10.63
C VAL A 316 20.14 4.35 -11.17
N CYS A 317 20.35 5.45 -11.86
CA CYS A 317 21.54 5.73 -12.64
C CYS A 317 21.74 7.26 -12.72
N ASN A 318 22.99 7.69 -12.60
CA ASN A 318 23.36 9.10 -12.70
C ASN A 318 23.63 9.46 -14.16
N SER A 319 22.57 9.58 -14.94
CA SER A 319 22.59 9.93 -16.37
C SER A 319 22.11 11.37 -16.59
N SER A 320 22.37 11.91 -17.78
CA SER A 320 21.87 13.24 -18.17
C SER A 320 20.34 13.30 -18.21
N ASN A 321 19.68 12.21 -18.57
CA ASN A 321 18.22 12.07 -18.52
C ASN A 321 17.87 10.86 -17.65
N ILE A 322 16.84 10.97 -16.85
CA ILE A 322 16.32 9.90 -15.99
C ILE A 322 14.82 9.75 -16.23
N ILE A 323 14.28 8.58 -15.88
CA ILE A 323 12.83 8.36 -15.84
C ILE A 323 12.42 8.27 -14.38
N TRP A 324 11.42 9.06 -13.99
CA TRP A 324 10.87 9.11 -12.65
C TRP A 324 9.33 9.08 -12.73
N GLU A 325 8.69 8.09 -12.10
CA GLU A 325 7.24 7.88 -12.17
C GLU A 325 6.67 7.90 -13.62
N ASN A 326 7.38 7.27 -14.56
CA ASN A 326 7.12 7.24 -16.01
C ASN A 326 7.23 8.57 -16.77
N GLU A 327 7.72 9.60 -16.13
CA GLU A 327 8.01 10.90 -16.74
C GLU A 327 9.52 11.05 -16.96
N GLU A 328 9.92 11.68 -18.07
CA GLU A 328 11.34 11.94 -18.36
C GLU A 328 11.78 13.23 -17.69
N PHE A 329 12.95 13.21 -17.04
CA PHE A 329 13.56 14.37 -16.41
C PHE A 329 14.96 14.58 -16.94
N THR A 330 15.34 15.85 -17.12
CA THR A 330 16.68 16.25 -17.59
C THR A 330 17.49 16.81 -16.43
N LYS A 331 18.74 16.39 -16.30
CA LYS A 331 19.68 16.93 -15.32
C LYS A 331 20.08 18.34 -15.73
N VAL A 332 19.81 19.31 -14.87
CA VAL A 332 20.07 20.73 -15.17
C VAL A 332 21.25 21.29 -14.38
N ASN A 333 21.48 20.77 -13.16
CA ASN A 333 22.49 21.36 -12.28
C ASN A 333 23.09 20.35 -11.27
N VAL A 334 24.20 20.74 -10.68
CA VAL A 334 24.73 20.15 -9.44
C VAL A 334 24.99 21.30 -8.45
N THR A 335 24.19 21.36 -7.39
CA THR A 335 24.11 22.50 -6.49
C THR A 335 24.28 22.11 -5.01
N SER A 336 24.20 23.08 -4.11
CA SER A 336 24.03 22.84 -2.67
C SER A 336 22.63 23.23 -2.26
N LEU A 337 21.96 22.38 -1.48
CA LEU A 337 20.59 22.58 -1.04
C LEU A 337 20.50 22.47 0.48
N ASN A 338 19.70 23.34 1.11
CA ASN A 338 19.43 23.29 2.55
C ASN A 338 18.01 22.78 2.77
N ILE A 339 17.90 21.59 3.39
CA ILE A 339 16.62 20.96 3.70
C ILE A 339 16.56 20.78 5.21
N LEU A 340 15.50 21.31 5.83
CA LEU A 340 15.23 21.19 7.27
C LEU A 340 16.46 21.57 8.14
N GLY A 341 17.22 22.59 7.73
CA GLY A 341 18.39 23.09 8.45
C GLY A 341 19.68 22.31 8.21
N LYS A 342 19.67 21.28 7.34
CA LYS A 342 20.85 20.51 6.94
C LYS A 342 21.23 20.83 5.50
N THR A 343 22.49 21.21 5.30
CA THR A 343 23.03 21.48 3.96
C THR A 343 23.60 20.22 3.33
N TYR A 344 23.09 19.89 2.14
CA TYR A 344 23.59 18.86 1.25
C TYR A 344 24.39 19.54 0.13
N ASN A 345 25.66 19.17 -0.03
CA ASN A 345 26.52 19.68 -1.11
C ASN A 345 26.54 18.70 -2.27
N ASN A 346 26.68 19.14 -3.52
CA ASN A 346 26.70 18.26 -4.71
C ASN A 346 25.37 17.50 -4.94
N VAL A 347 24.26 18.19 -4.76
CA VAL A 347 22.90 17.72 -5.06
C VAL A 347 22.69 17.78 -6.57
N ALA A 348 22.34 16.66 -7.19
CA ALA A 348 21.96 16.61 -8.59
C ALA A 348 20.49 17.04 -8.74
N GLU A 349 20.26 18.03 -9.60
CA GLU A 349 18.96 18.63 -9.86
C GLU A 349 18.45 18.17 -11.23
N TYR A 350 17.22 17.68 -11.26
CA TYR A 350 16.55 17.18 -12.45
C TYR A 350 15.19 17.85 -12.61
N GLU A 351 14.85 18.25 -13.83
CA GLU A 351 13.62 18.98 -14.12
C GLU A 351 12.78 18.25 -15.18
N ASN A 352 11.46 18.26 -14.97
CA ASN A 352 10.45 18.04 -16.00
C ASN A 352 9.54 19.28 -16.01
N ILE A 353 9.67 20.08 -17.08
CA ILE A 353 8.94 21.34 -17.23
C ILE A 353 8.03 21.24 -18.44
N SER A 354 6.75 21.54 -18.22
CA SER A 354 5.75 21.73 -19.26
C SER A 354 5.45 23.23 -19.43
N ALA A 355 4.56 23.59 -20.36
CA ALA A 355 4.16 24.98 -20.55
C ALA A 355 3.36 25.58 -19.36
N LYS A 356 2.84 24.75 -18.45
CA LYS A 356 1.96 25.20 -17.35
C LYS A 356 2.34 24.64 -15.98
N SER A 357 3.22 23.67 -15.91
CA SER A 357 3.58 22.97 -14.68
C SER A 357 5.05 22.58 -14.70
N PHE A 358 5.58 22.32 -13.52
CA PHE A 358 6.94 21.82 -13.36
C PHE A 358 6.99 20.80 -12.24
N ILE A 359 7.99 19.92 -12.33
CA ILE A 359 8.44 19.05 -11.25
C ILE A 359 9.97 19.12 -11.24
N ILE A 360 10.56 19.35 -10.07
CA ILE A 360 12.00 19.37 -9.84
C ILE A 360 12.35 18.32 -8.80
N LEU A 361 13.34 17.50 -9.09
CA LEU A 361 13.83 16.43 -8.23
C LEU A 361 15.28 16.70 -7.82
N TYR A 362 15.55 16.58 -6.52
CA TYR A 362 16.86 16.79 -5.95
C TYR A 362 17.39 15.50 -5.35
N PHE A 363 18.51 15.00 -5.89
CA PHE A 363 19.18 13.79 -5.42
C PHE A 363 20.53 14.07 -4.79
N TYR A 364 20.77 13.55 -3.59
CA TYR A 364 22.09 13.54 -2.96
C TYR A 364 22.54 12.10 -2.69
N ASN A 365 23.74 11.75 -3.15
CA ASN A 365 24.26 10.37 -3.14
C ASN A 365 23.26 9.33 -3.67
N GLY A 366 22.47 9.73 -4.67
CA GLY A 366 21.44 8.88 -5.26
C GLY A 366 20.22 8.65 -4.38
N THR A 367 19.99 9.40 -3.30
CA THR A 367 18.71 9.42 -2.55
C THR A 367 17.97 10.72 -2.87
N LEU A 368 16.66 10.63 -3.12
CA LEU A 368 15.78 11.79 -3.25
C LEU A 368 15.74 12.50 -1.90
N ILE A 369 16.22 13.74 -1.87
CA ILE A 369 16.21 14.58 -0.67
C ILE A 369 15.09 15.62 -0.73
N GLU A 370 14.68 16.04 -1.93
CA GLU A 370 13.58 16.97 -2.12
C GLU A 370 12.91 16.77 -3.48
N GLU A 371 11.60 16.92 -3.53
CA GLU A 371 10.79 17.05 -4.74
C GLU A 371 9.92 18.29 -4.62
N GLU A 372 9.91 19.12 -5.67
CA GLU A 372 9.06 20.31 -5.76
C GLU A 372 8.18 20.21 -7.00
N ALA A 373 6.88 20.43 -6.84
CA ALA A 373 5.93 20.46 -7.94
C ALA A 373 5.04 21.70 -7.87
N GLY A 374 4.66 22.20 -9.03
CA GLY A 374 3.92 23.45 -9.09
C GLY A 374 3.42 23.86 -10.46
N ASN A 375 2.89 25.07 -10.51
CA ASN A 375 2.37 25.69 -11.72
C ASN A 375 3.27 26.83 -12.18
N ILE A 376 3.30 27.04 -13.49
CA ILE A 376 4.02 28.14 -14.13
C ILE A 376 3.00 29.18 -14.55
N ASP A 377 3.07 30.37 -13.94
CA ASP A 377 2.29 31.54 -14.33
C ASP A 377 3.22 32.57 -15.00
N GLY A 378 3.25 32.55 -16.33
CA GLY A 378 4.19 33.34 -17.11
C GLY A 378 5.64 32.87 -16.90
N ASN A 379 6.45 33.69 -16.25
CA ASN A 379 7.85 33.36 -15.90
C ASN A 379 8.01 33.03 -14.40
N THR A 380 6.90 32.91 -13.66
CA THR A 380 6.93 32.68 -12.22
C THR A 380 6.62 31.22 -11.92
N TYR A 381 7.51 30.57 -11.18
CA TYR A 381 7.33 29.21 -10.65
C TYR A 381 6.60 29.30 -9.32
N ASN A 382 5.36 28.82 -9.27
CA ASN A 382 4.56 28.74 -8.06
C ASN A 382 4.57 27.31 -7.55
N VAL A 383 5.43 27.02 -6.57
CA VAL A 383 5.49 25.71 -5.90
C VAL A 383 4.19 25.50 -5.12
N THR A 384 3.45 24.45 -5.47
CA THR A 384 2.20 24.08 -4.79
C THR A 384 2.32 22.84 -3.93
N GLU A 385 3.31 22.00 -4.21
CA GLU A 385 3.56 20.76 -3.50
C GLU A 385 5.07 20.60 -3.29
N LYS A 386 5.45 20.08 -2.12
CA LYS A 386 6.85 19.85 -1.78
C LYS A 386 6.98 18.61 -0.91
N VAL A 387 7.96 17.78 -1.20
CA VAL A 387 8.28 16.58 -0.41
C VAL A 387 9.73 16.70 0.04
N GLU A 388 9.98 16.68 1.36
CA GLU A 388 11.32 16.87 1.94
C GLU A 388 11.76 15.63 2.72
N PHE A 389 12.99 15.18 2.52
CA PHE A 389 13.55 14.06 3.25
C PHE A 389 13.88 14.45 4.70
N VAL A 390 13.29 13.72 5.64
CA VAL A 390 13.41 13.98 7.08
C VAL A 390 14.46 13.08 7.72
N GLY A 391 14.50 11.80 7.32
CA GLY A 391 15.45 10.85 7.90
C GLY A 391 15.13 9.38 7.62
N ASN A 392 15.93 8.51 8.23
CA ASN A 392 15.82 7.06 8.10
C ASN A 392 15.27 6.35 9.36
N SER A 393 14.55 7.10 10.20
CA SER A 393 13.97 6.61 11.44
C SER A 393 12.46 6.61 11.35
N MET A 394 11.83 5.48 11.66
CA MET A 394 10.38 5.36 11.72
C MET A 394 9.82 6.37 12.74
N ILE A 395 8.70 7.00 12.40
CA ILE A 395 7.98 7.90 13.31
C ILE A 395 7.15 7.02 14.26
N PRO A 396 7.43 7.06 15.59
CA PRO A 396 6.62 6.34 16.55
C PRO A 396 5.20 6.89 16.61
N LEU A 397 4.21 5.99 16.61
CA LEU A 397 2.78 6.31 16.57
C LEU A 397 2.25 6.96 17.85
N ASN A 398 3.04 6.94 18.92
CA ASN A 398 2.71 7.55 20.21
C ASN A 398 3.32 8.94 20.39
N ILE A 399 4.03 9.47 19.39
CA ILE A 399 4.48 10.85 19.43
C ILE A 399 3.28 11.75 19.16
N THR A 400 3.04 12.70 20.05
CA THR A 400 2.16 13.83 19.78
C THR A 400 3.02 14.96 19.26
N TYR A 401 2.74 15.41 18.03
CA TYR A 401 3.41 16.59 17.52
C TYR A 401 2.76 17.80 18.16
N PRO A 402 3.55 18.69 18.79
CA PRO A 402 2.99 19.91 19.34
C PRO A 402 2.40 20.71 18.19
N ASN A 403 1.30 21.40 18.47
CA ASN A 403 0.67 22.25 17.49
C ASN A 403 1.57 23.46 17.21
N TYR A 404 2.49 23.34 16.25
CA TYR A 404 3.27 24.50 15.79
C TYR A 404 2.40 25.49 15.00
N PHE A 405 1.24 25.01 14.55
CA PHE A 405 0.19 25.82 13.94
C PHE A 405 -0.83 26.15 15.02
N ASP A 406 -0.41 26.95 16.00
CA ASP A 406 -1.36 27.76 16.75
C ASP A 406 -2.20 28.51 15.71
N TYR A 407 -3.35 27.96 15.36
CA TYR A 407 -4.34 28.60 14.52
C TYR A 407 -5.01 29.64 15.41
N THR A 408 -4.27 30.67 15.79
CA THR A 408 -4.83 31.93 16.28
C THR A 408 -5.35 32.71 15.09
N ASN A 409 -6.27 32.12 14.31
CA ASN A 409 -7.06 32.93 13.39
C ASN A 409 -8.08 33.69 14.25
N THR A 410 -7.66 34.84 14.76
CA THR A 410 -8.53 35.81 15.44
C THR A 410 -9.52 36.48 14.48
N ASN A 411 -9.49 36.14 13.19
CA ASN A 411 -10.26 36.80 12.14
C ASN A 411 -11.40 35.94 11.55
N LEU A 412 -11.62 34.72 12.05
CA LEU A 412 -12.91 34.04 11.84
C LEU A 412 -13.94 34.67 12.80
N PRO A 413 -15.17 34.99 12.35
CA PRO A 413 -16.18 35.63 13.19
C PRO A 413 -16.65 34.75 14.37
N TYR A 414 -16.28 33.47 14.38
CA TYR A 414 -16.58 32.54 15.47
C TYR A 414 -15.36 31.67 15.78
N LYS A 415 -14.89 31.72 17.02
CA LYS A 415 -13.89 30.79 17.57
C LYS A 415 -14.57 29.45 17.85
N ALA A 416 -13.98 28.34 17.44
CA ALA A 416 -14.37 27.03 17.96
C ALA A 416 -14.00 27.00 19.46
N ILE A 417 -15.02 27.03 20.33
CA ILE A 417 -14.84 26.90 21.78
C ILE A 417 -14.75 25.41 22.09
N ASP A 418 -13.83 25.02 22.97
CA ASP A 418 -13.75 23.67 23.54
C ASP A 418 -15.17 23.19 23.96
N PRO A 419 -15.64 22.00 23.53
CA PRO A 419 -16.97 21.50 23.88
C PRO A 419 -17.30 21.55 25.37
N SER A 420 -16.29 21.34 26.23
CA SER A 420 -16.41 21.37 27.68
C SER A 420 -16.67 22.79 28.20
N LEU A 421 -15.98 23.77 27.61
CA LEU A 421 -16.09 25.18 27.96
C LEU A 421 -17.39 25.79 27.41
N ALA A 422 -17.85 25.32 26.24
CA ALA A 422 -19.15 25.65 25.68
C ALA A 422 -20.32 25.13 26.54
N LEU A 423 -20.18 23.92 27.10
CA LEU A 423 -21.15 23.35 28.04
C LEU A 423 -21.19 24.16 29.34
N GLU A 424 -20.03 24.49 29.92
CA GLU A 424 -19.93 25.27 31.15
C GLU A 424 -20.55 26.66 31.01
N VAL A 425 -20.24 27.37 29.92
CA VAL A 425 -20.84 28.68 29.61
C VAL A 425 -22.36 28.56 29.41
N SER A 426 -22.81 27.51 28.73
CA SER A 426 -24.24 27.26 28.53
C SER A 426 -24.97 27.00 29.86
N ILE A 427 -24.37 26.24 30.77
CA ILE A 427 -24.92 25.98 32.12
C ILE A 427 -25.02 27.29 32.90
N ILE A 428 -23.97 28.12 32.90
CA ILE A 428 -23.93 29.40 33.61
C ILE A 428 -25.01 30.34 33.08
N ILE A 429 -25.10 30.52 31.76
CA ILE A 429 -26.10 31.39 31.12
C ILE A 429 -27.52 30.88 31.43
N THR A 430 -27.74 29.57 31.37
CA THR A 430 -29.04 28.98 31.68
C THR A 430 -29.42 29.21 33.15
N MET A 431 -28.49 29.07 34.10
CA MET A 431 -28.72 29.38 35.51
C MET A 431 -29.05 30.86 35.74
N ILE A 432 -28.36 31.78 35.06
CA ILE A 432 -28.63 33.22 35.16
C ILE A 432 -30.03 33.53 34.64
N ILE A 433 -30.43 32.98 33.49
CA ILE A 433 -31.76 33.16 32.92
C ILE A 433 -32.83 32.60 33.86
N VAL A 434 -32.65 31.38 34.40
CA VAL A 434 -33.58 30.77 35.35
C VAL A 434 -33.69 31.62 36.62
N ALA A 435 -32.57 32.10 37.16
CA ALA A 435 -32.57 32.97 38.35
C ALA A 435 -33.31 34.29 38.10
N LEU A 436 -33.11 34.90 36.92
CA LEU A 436 -33.84 36.10 36.51
C LEU A 436 -35.34 35.83 36.35
N ILE A 437 -35.73 34.71 35.74
CA ILE A 437 -37.13 34.30 35.62
C ILE A 437 -37.75 34.09 37.00
N VAL A 438 -37.07 33.38 37.92
CA VAL A 438 -37.56 33.17 39.29
C VAL A 438 -37.70 34.49 40.04
N LEU A 439 -36.73 35.40 39.91
CA LEU A 439 -36.79 36.74 40.51
C LEU A 439 -37.93 37.58 39.93
N LEU A 440 -38.16 37.52 38.62
CA LEU A 440 -39.26 38.20 37.95
C LEU A 440 -40.62 37.59 38.32
N TYR A 441 -40.70 36.27 38.50
CA TYR A 441 -41.93 35.57 38.89
C TYR A 441 -42.28 35.79 40.36
N LYS A 442 -41.29 35.93 41.26
CA LYS A 442 -41.51 36.33 42.67
C LYS A 442 -41.90 37.80 42.86
N ARG A 443 -41.78 38.62 41.81
CA ARG A 443 -42.18 40.04 41.82
C ARG A 443 -43.62 40.26 41.34
N LYS A 444 -44.28 39.22 40.83
CA LYS A 444 -45.75 39.12 40.78
C LYS A 444 -46.25 38.39 42.01
#